data_AF-A0A3D2MET1-F1
#
_entry.id   AF-A0A3D2MET1-F1
#
_cell.length_a   1.000
_cell.length_b   1.000
_cell.length_c   1.000
_cell.angle_alpha   90.00
_cell.angle_beta   90.00
_cell.angle_gamma   90.00
#
_symmetry.space_group_name_H-M   'P 1'
#
loop_
_entity.id
_entity.type
_entity.pdbx_description
1 polymer ?
#
loop_
_entity_poly.entity_id
_entity_poly.type
_entity_poly.pdbx_seq_one_letter_code
_entity_poly.pdbx_strand_id
1 'polypeptide(L)'
;MQPLGPVIVLDLFPPERQLLLELLSELTEEDRHKPTVCTGWTVKDIALHLLGDDIGLLSRKRDGFDYLNSMGNPEALDSWDELVSYINERNDVWVQATRRMSSQLLCRLLALTGEELHQYFASLDPYAIGDAVSWAGPDPAPVWLDVAREYTER
;
A
#
# COMPACT_ATOMS: atom_id res chain seq x y z
N MET A 1 3.93 -11.46 30.53
CA MET A 1 3.45 -10.22 29.86
C MET A 1 1.98 -10.43 29.56
N GLN A 2 1.12 -9.43 29.77
CA GLN A 2 -0.22 -9.50 29.18
C GLN A 2 -0.07 -9.39 27.65
N PRO A 3 -0.78 -10.22 26.88
CA PRO A 3 -0.85 -10.01 25.44
C PRO A 3 -1.46 -8.63 25.18
N LEU A 4 -0.84 -7.86 24.29
CA LEU A 4 -1.45 -6.63 23.78
C LEU A 4 -2.77 -7.00 23.11
N GLY A 5 -3.81 -6.24 23.43
CA GLY A 5 -5.11 -6.38 22.76
C GLY A 5 -5.03 -6.01 21.27
N PRO A 6 -6.09 -6.27 20.50
CA PRO A 6 -6.13 -5.90 19.08
C PRO A 6 -5.97 -4.39 18.90
N VAL A 7 -5.18 -4.00 17.90
CA VAL A 7 -4.96 -2.60 17.51
C VAL A 7 -5.89 -2.30 16.34
N ILE A 8 -7.04 -1.69 16.65
CA ILE A 8 -8.06 -1.33 15.65
C ILE A 8 -7.80 0.10 15.18
N VAL A 9 -7.50 0.26 13.89
CA VAL A 9 -7.09 1.54 13.27
C VAL A 9 -7.97 1.96 12.10
N LEU A 10 -9.10 1.27 11.89
CA LEU A 10 -9.95 1.49 10.71
C LEU A 10 -10.47 2.94 10.62
N ASP A 11 -10.72 3.58 11.76
CA ASP A 11 -11.17 4.96 11.88
C ASP A 11 -10.08 5.98 11.54
N LEU A 12 -8.81 5.57 11.48
CA LEU A 12 -7.67 6.43 11.16
C LEU A 12 -7.41 6.57 9.66
N PHE A 13 -7.91 5.66 8.82
CA PHE A 13 -7.70 5.73 7.37
C PHE A 13 -8.35 6.95 6.70
N PRO A 14 -9.63 7.28 6.96
CA PRO A 14 -10.22 8.48 6.36
C PRO A 14 -9.49 9.79 6.69
N PRO A 15 -9.15 10.11 7.97
CA PRO A 15 -8.41 11.33 8.28
C PRO A 15 -6.96 11.30 7.76
N GLU A 16 -6.28 10.15 7.77
CA GLU A 16 -4.96 10.01 7.14
C GLU A 16 -5.03 10.40 5.65
N ARG A 17 -5.94 9.78 4.90
CA ARG A 17 -6.08 10.03 3.46
C ARG A 17 -6.40 11.49 3.17
N GLN A 18 -7.24 12.12 3.99
CA GLN A 18 -7.58 13.53 3.85
C GLN A 18 -6.34 14.42 4.01
N LEU A 19 -5.53 14.17 5.05
CA LEU A 19 -4.30 14.94 5.31
C LEU A 19 -3.26 14.74 4.21
N LEU A 20 -3.12 13.53 3.67
CA LEU A 20 -2.26 13.25 2.52
C LEU A 20 -2.69 14.07 1.30
N LEU A 21 -3.99 14.08 0.98
CA LEU A 21 -4.52 14.82 -0.17
C LEU A 21 -4.37 16.33 -0.01
N GLU A 22 -4.59 16.85 1.21
CA GLU A 22 -4.33 18.26 1.53
C GLU A 22 -2.85 18.60 1.28
N LEU A 23 -1.92 17.83 1.84
CA LEU A 23 -0.49 18.00 1.63
C LEU A 23 -0.12 18.01 0.14
N LEU A 24 -0.56 17.01 -0.62
CA LEU A 24 -0.24 16.89 -2.06
C LEU A 24 -0.80 18.05 -2.89
N SER A 25 -1.93 18.62 -2.46
CA SER A 25 -2.56 19.76 -3.12
C SER A 25 -1.78 21.07 -2.91
N GLU A 26 -1.10 21.21 -1.78
CA GLU A 26 -0.30 22.39 -1.42
C GLU A 26 1.08 22.42 -2.09
N LEU A 27 1.59 21.27 -2.54
CA LEU A 27 2.90 21.19 -3.18
C LEU A 27 2.95 22.06 -4.45
N THR A 28 4.08 22.73 -4.66
CA THR A 28 4.38 23.38 -5.94
C THR A 28 4.86 22.35 -6.96
N GLU A 29 4.95 22.74 -8.24
CA GLU A 29 5.60 21.88 -9.24
C GLU A 29 7.05 21.58 -8.89
N GLU A 30 7.79 22.52 -8.29
CA GLU A 30 9.16 22.28 -7.85
C GLU A 30 9.21 21.27 -6.71
N ASP A 31 8.33 21.39 -5.71
CA ASP A 31 8.27 20.46 -4.57
C ASP A 31 8.02 19.02 -5.02
N ARG A 32 7.14 18.84 -6.02
CA ARG A 32 6.80 17.52 -6.58
C ARG A 32 7.99 16.82 -7.23
N HIS A 33 8.96 17.58 -7.75
CA HIS A 33 10.15 17.05 -8.42
C HIS A 33 11.37 16.95 -7.50
N LYS A 34 11.24 17.33 -6.22
CA LYS A 34 12.34 17.18 -5.25
C LYS A 34 12.69 15.70 -5.07
N PRO A 35 13.99 15.37 -4.94
CA PRO A 35 14.42 14.01 -4.65
C PRO A 35 14.00 13.59 -3.23
N THR A 36 13.90 12.28 -3.01
CA THR A 36 13.55 11.68 -1.71
C THR A 36 14.69 10.81 -1.19
N VAL A 37 14.51 10.23 0.01
CA VAL A 37 15.43 9.22 0.53
C VAL A 37 15.43 7.92 -0.30
N CYS A 38 14.35 7.68 -1.05
CA CYS A 38 14.27 6.65 -2.07
C CYS A 38 15.03 7.13 -3.31
N THR A 39 16.29 6.73 -3.43
CA THR A 39 17.18 7.17 -4.52
C THR A 39 16.52 6.96 -5.88
N GLY A 40 16.44 8.03 -6.68
CA GLY A 40 15.83 8.00 -8.02
C GLY A 40 14.33 8.30 -8.05
N TRP A 41 13.69 8.44 -6.89
CA TRP A 41 12.28 8.81 -6.77
C TRP A 41 12.10 10.24 -6.29
N THR A 42 11.19 10.93 -6.96
CA THR A 42 10.70 12.26 -6.59
C THR A 42 9.57 12.17 -5.57
N VAL A 43 9.19 13.30 -4.96
CA VAL A 43 8.00 13.36 -4.09
C VAL A 43 6.74 12.86 -4.82
N LYS A 44 6.58 13.20 -6.10
CA LYS A 44 5.48 12.67 -6.91
C LYS A 44 5.53 11.15 -7.09
N ASP A 45 6.73 10.58 -7.22
CA ASP A 45 6.91 9.14 -7.37
C ASP A 45 6.46 8.37 -6.11
N ILE A 46 6.68 8.94 -4.91
CA ILE A 46 6.15 8.37 -3.66
C ILE A 46 4.62 8.32 -3.70
N ALA A 47 3.96 9.40 -4.13
CA ALA A 47 2.50 9.40 -4.26
C ALA A 47 2.00 8.40 -5.32
N LEU A 48 2.75 8.17 -6.40
CA LEU A 48 2.45 7.13 -7.39
C LEU A 48 2.58 5.72 -6.81
N HIS A 49 3.59 5.49 -5.96
CA HIS A 49 3.75 4.23 -5.24
C HIS A 49 2.56 3.93 -4.32
N LEU A 50 2.12 4.91 -3.52
CA LEU A 50 0.93 4.77 -2.66
C LEU A 50 -0.33 4.39 -3.46
N LEU A 51 -0.50 4.98 -4.65
CA LEU A 51 -1.59 4.60 -5.55
C LEU A 51 -1.43 3.15 -6.07
N GLY A 52 -0.20 2.70 -6.29
CA GLY A 52 0.10 1.32 -6.69
C GLY A 52 -0.29 0.31 -5.62
N ASP A 53 0.02 0.61 -4.36
CA ASP A 53 -0.35 -0.23 -3.22
C ASP A 53 -1.87 -0.35 -3.09
N ASP A 54 -2.56 0.79 -3.17
CA ASP A 54 -4.01 0.85 -3.12
C ASP A 54 -4.66 -0.04 -4.21
N ILE A 55 -4.23 0.12 -5.46
CA ILE A 55 -4.75 -0.65 -6.60
C ILE A 55 -4.41 -2.13 -6.45
N GLY A 56 -3.19 -2.47 -6.01
CA GLY A 56 -2.76 -3.83 -5.79
C GLY A 56 -3.60 -4.54 -4.72
N LEU A 57 -3.90 -3.85 -3.62
CA LEU A 57 -4.74 -4.37 -2.54
C LEU A 57 -6.19 -4.56 -2.97
N LEU A 58 -6.79 -3.57 -3.63
CA LEU A 58 -8.17 -3.70 -4.13
C LEU A 58 -8.27 -4.86 -5.13
N SER A 59 -7.38 -4.92 -6.10
CA SER A 59 -7.38 -5.96 -7.12
C SER A 59 -7.21 -7.36 -6.51
N ARG A 60 -6.21 -7.56 -5.65
CA ARG A 60 -5.90 -8.88 -5.09
C ARG A 60 -6.88 -9.30 -4.00
N LYS A 61 -7.18 -8.41 -3.05
CA LYS A 61 -7.94 -8.76 -1.85
C LYS A 61 -9.45 -8.56 -2.05
N ARG A 62 -9.89 -7.36 -2.46
CA ARG A 62 -11.32 -7.07 -2.64
C ARG A 62 -11.90 -7.83 -3.83
N ASP A 63 -11.20 -7.80 -4.97
CA ASP A 63 -11.72 -8.33 -6.24
C ASP A 63 -11.28 -9.78 -6.49
N GLY A 64 -10.38 -10.33 -5.67
CA GLY A 64 -9.87 -11.70 -5.80
C GLY A 64 -9.03 -11.94 -7.06
N PHE A 65 -8.55 -10.88 -7.72
CA PHE A 65 -7.73 -10.97 -8.92
C PHE A 65 -6.24 -11.05 -8.55
N ASP A 66 -5.81 -12.23 -8.13
CA ASP A 66 -4.42 -12.48 -7.77
C ASP A 66 -3.53 -12.76 -8.98
N TYR A 67 -3.19 -11.69 -9.70
CA TYR A 67 -2.33 -11.74 -10.89
C TYR A 67 -0.97 -12.42 -10.61
N LEU A 68 -0.44 -12.27 -9.40
CA LEU A 68 0.91 -12.74 -9.04
C LEU A 68 0.97 -14.24 -8.85
N ASN A 69 -0.04 -14.79 -8.19
CA ASN A 69 -0.17 -16.24 -8.13
C ASN A 69 -0.56 -16.82 -9.50
N SER A 70 -1.27 -16.07 -10.35
CA SER A 70 -1.71 -16.55 -11.67
C SER A 70 -0.59 -16.68 -12.71
N MET A 71 0.49 -15.89 -12.60
CA MET A 71 1.62 -15.90 -13.55
C MET A 71 2.71 -16.91 -13.20
N GLY A 72 2.50 -17.71 -12.15
CA GLY A 72 3.58 -18.44 -11.50
C GLY A 72 4.37 -17.47 -10.63
N ASN A 73 4.35 -17.72 -9.32
CA ASN A 73 5.30 -17.09 -8.40
C ASN A 73 6.69 -17.21 -9.03
N PRO A 74 7.54 -16.16 -9.11
CA PRO A 74 8.94 -16.37 -9.46
C PRO A 74 9.44 -17.52 -8.59
N GLU A 75 9.88 -18.58 -9.27
CA GLU A 75 10.32 -19.83 -8.67
C GLU A 75 11.19 -19.52 -7.45
N ALA A 76 10.70 -19.91 -6.26
CA ALA A 76 11.37 -19.81 -4.96
C ALA A 76 12.33 -18.61 -4.82
N LEU A 77 11.82 -17.45 -4.39
CA LEU A 77 12.70 -16.43 -3.80
C LEU A 77 13.41 -17.11 -2.61
N ASP A 78 14.68 -17.47 -2.81
CA ASP A 78 15.44 -18.35 -1.93
C ASP A 78 16.09 -17.56 -0.77
N SER A 79 15.96 -16.23 -0.80
CA SER A 79 16.48 -15.34 0.23
C SER A 79 15.63 -14.09 0.45
N TRP A 80 15.81 -13.48 1.63
CA TRP A 80 15.23 -12.17 1.97
C TRP A 80 15.67 -11.07 1.00
N ASP A 81 16.94 -11.07 0.57
CA ASP A 81 17.48 -10.03 -0.32
C ASP A 81 16.88 -10.12 -1.72
N GLU A 82 16.60 -11.34 -2.22
CA GLU A 82 15.90 -11.55 -3.47
C GLU A 82 14.45 -11.06 -3.40
N LEU A 83 13.74 -11.33 -2.30
CA LEU A 83 12.39 -10.81 -2.08
C LEU A 83 12.36 -9.29 -2.08
N VAL A 84 13.25 -8.65 -1.34
CA VAL A 84 13.35 -7.18 -1.30
C VAL A 84 13.68 -6.62 -2.68
N SER A 85 14.61 -7.23 -3.40
CA SER A 85 14.99 -6.80 -4.76
C SER A 85 13.82 -6.92 -5.73
N TYR A 86 13.08 -8.03 -5.68
CA TYR A 86 11.90 -8.27 -6.50
C TYR A 86 10.78 -7.26 -6.23
N ILE A 87 10.48 -6.97 -4.96
CA ILE A 87 9.48 -5.97 -4.58
C ILE A 87 9.91 -4.58 -5.11
N ASN A 88 11.18 -4.20 -4.90
CA ASN A 88 11.71 -2.91 -5.35
C ASN A 88 11.63 -2.75 -6.87
N GLU A 89 12.03 -3.77 -7.64
CA GLU A 89 11.96 -3.74 -9.10
C GLU A 89 10.52 -3.48 -9.58
N ARG A 90 9.55 -4.16 -8.96
CA ARG A 90 8.15 -4.03 -9.35
C ARG A 90 7.55 -2.69 -8.99
N ASN A 91 7.87 -2.17 -7.81
CA ASN A 91 7.49 -0.84 -7.40
C ASN A 91 8.07 0.20 -8.38
N ASP A 92 9.33 0.03 -8.78
CA ASP A 92 9.98 0.93 -9.73
C ASP A 92 9.35 0.84 -11.13
N VAL A 93 9.03 -0.35 -11.63
CA VAL A 93 8.30 -0.53 -12.90
C VAL A 93 6.95 0.19 -12.87
N TRP A 94 6.18 0.04 -11.79
CA TRP A 94 4.90 0.74 -11.62
C TRP A 94 5.07 2.26 -11.64
N VAL A 95 5.99 2.78 -10.82
CA VAL A 95 6.26 4.22 -10.73
C VAL A 95 6.69 4.76 -12.10
N GLN A 96 7.66 4.11 -12.76
CA GLN A 96 8.13 4.53 -14.08
C GLN A 96 7.00 4.57 -15.11
N ALA A 97 6.16 3.53 -15.17
CA ALA A 97 5.04 3.46 -16.11
C ALA A 97 3.98 4.54 -15.87
N THR A 98 3.78 4.94 -14.62
CA THR A 98 2.71 5.85 -14.20
C THR A 98 3.12 7.32 -14.06
N ARG A 99 4.41 7.65 -14.17
CA ARG A 99 4.95 9.03 -14.15
C ARG A 99 4.24 10.04 -15.05
N ARG A 100 3.64 9.57 -16.16
CA ARG A 100 2.84 10.38 -17.10
C ARG A 100 1.54 10.94 -16.52
N MET A 101 1.06 10.43 -15.38
CA MET A 101 -0.15 10.95 -14.73
C MET A 101 0.08 12.36 -14.21
N SER A 102 -0.88 13.26 -14.39
CA SER A 102 -0.83 14.58 -13.75
C SER A 102 -1.08 14.48 -12.25
N SER A 103 -0.57 15.43 -11.48
CA SER A 103 -0.80 15.48 -10.02
C SER A 103 -2.28 15.57 -9.67
N GLN A 104 -3.10 16.27 -10.47
CA GLN A 104 -4.54 16.33 -10.22
C GLN A 104 -5.23 14.98 -10.44
N LEU A 105 -4.82 14.23 -11.49
CA LEU A 105 -5.35 12.90 -11.73
C LEU A 105 -4.92 11.93 -10.62
N LEU A 106 -3.64 11.98 -10.21
CA LEU A 106 -3.11 11.19 -9.12
C LEU A 106 -3.89 11.41 -7.81
N CYS A 107 -4.12 12.67 -7.42
CA CYS A 107 -4.89 12.98 -6.21
C CYS A 107 -6.33 12.47 -6.29
N ARG A 108 -6.98 12.57 -7.47
CA ARG A 108 -8.35 12.04 -7.66
C ARG A 108 -8.39 10.52 -7.54
N LEU A 109 -7.39 9.83 -8.10
CA LEU A 109 -7.30 8.38 -8.01
C LEU A 109 -7.03 7.94 -6.58
N LEU A 110 -6.11 8.59 -5.87
CA LEU A 110 -5.89 8.36 -4.44
C LEU A 110 -7.16 8.61 -3.62
N ALA A 111 -7.91 9.69 -3.87
CA ALA A 111 -9.16 9.90 -3.16
C ALA A 111 -10.17 8.75 -3.37
N LEU A 112 -10.30 8.29 -4.61
CA LEU A 112 -11.19 7.18 -4.97
C LEU A 112 -10.74 5.87 -4.31
N THR A 113 -9.49 5.47 -4.50
CA THR A 113 -9.00 4.18 -4.02
C THR A 113 -8.87 4.12 -2.50
N GLY A 114 -8.60 5.26 -1.85
CA GLY A 114 -8.61 5.36 -0.38
C GLY A 114 -9.98 5.10 0.22
N GLU A 115 -11.04 5.67 -0.38
CA GLU A 115 -12.42 5.39 0.02
C GLU A 115 -12.80 3.93 -0.21
N GLU A 116 -12.47 3.37 -1.37
CA GLU A 116 -12.74 1.96 -1.67
C GLU A 116 -12.02 1.01 -0.72
N LEU A 117 -10.77 1.33 -0.31
CA LEU A 117 -10.02 0.53 0.65
C LEU A 117 -10.59 0.62 2.05
N HIS A 118 -11.01 1.82 2.48
CA HIS A 118 -11.68 1.98 3.76
C HIS A 118 -12.96 1.13 3.81
N GLN A 119 -13.80 1.21 2.77
CA GLN A 119 -15.02 0.41 2.67
C GLN A 119 -14.73 -1.10 2.66
N TYR A 120 -13.69 -1.51 1.93
CA TYR A 120 -13.27 -2.91 1.92
C TYR A 120 -12.84 -3.37 3.32
N PHE A 121 -11.94 -2.66 3.99
CA PHE A 121 -11.51 -3.04 5.34
C PHE A 121 -12.65 -2.99 6.36
N ALA A 122 -13.59 -2.05 6.23
CA ALA A 122 -14.80 -1.99 7.05
C ALA A 122 -15.72 -3.20 6.87
N SER A 123 -15.64 -3.90 5.74
CA SER A 123 -16.43 -5.11 5.47
C SER A 123 -15.83 -6.38 6.09
N LEU A 124 -14.58 -6.34 6.55
CA LEU A 124 -13.88 -7.50 7.10
C LEU A 124 -14.21 -7.71 8.58
N ASP A 125 -14.25 -8.97 9.02
CA ASP A 125 -14.22 -9.31 10.45
C ASP A 125 -12.79 -9.16 10.98
N PRO A 126 -12.49 -8.19 11.87
CA PRO A 126 -11.14 -7.96 12.36
C PRO A 126 -10.57 -9.16 13.14
N TYR A 127 -11.42 -10.05 13.67
CA TYR A 127 -11.01 -11.21 14.44
C TYR A 127 -10.91 -12.50 13.62
N ALA A 128 -11.33 -12.47 12.35
CA ALA A 128 -11.10 -13.58 11.44
C ALA A 128 -9.61 -13.79 11.22
N ILE A 129 -9.22 -15.04 10.96
CA ILE A 129 -7.86 -15.39 10.58
C ILE A 129 -7.69 -15.15 9.08
N GLY A 130 -6.75 -14.28 8.73
CA GLY A 130 -6.36 -13.96 7.36
C GLY A 130 -4.99 -14.52 7.00
N ASP A 131 -4.31 -13.85 6.08
CA ASP A 131 -2.95 -14.21 5.65
C ASP A 131 -1.91 -13.98 6.75
N ALA A 132 -0.73 -14.57 6.58
CA ALA A 132 0.42 -14.30 7.44
C ALA A 132 0.89 -12.85 7.27
N VAL A 133 1.26 -12.23 8.38
CA VAL A 133 1.93 -10.93 8.40
C VAL A 133 3.41 -11.18 8.61
N SER A 134 4.20 -11.07 7.54
CA SER A 134 5.57 -11.62 7.43
C SER A 134 6.54 -11.19 8.54
N TRP A 135 6.41 -9.97 9.07
CA TRP A 135 7.24 -9.45 10.16
C TRP A 135 6.74 -9.84 11.57
N ALA A 136 5.49 -10.30 11.68
CA ALA A 136 4.92 -10.85 12.91
C ALA A 136 5.17 -12.37 13.04
N GLY A 137 5.27 -13.08 11.92
CA GLY A 137 5.58 -14.50 11.88
C GLY A 137 5.06 -15.19 10.61
N PRO A 138 5.38 -16.48 10.40
CA PRO A 138 4.96 -17.24 9.23
C PRO A 138 3.51 -17.75 9.32
N ASP A 139 2.90 -17.71 10.51
CA ASP A 139 1.57 -18.25 10.75
C ASP A 139 0.48 -17.25 10.32
N PRO A 140 -0.70 -17.74 9.89
CA PRO A 140 -1.88 -16.91 9.64
C PRO A 140 -2.17 -15.97 10.82
N ALA A 141 -2.41 -14.70 10.52
CA ALA A 141 -2.65 -13.67 11.52
C ALA A 141 -4.12 -13.21 11.53
N PRO A 142 -4.62 -12.65 12.64
CA PRO A 142 -5.91 -11.97 12.63
C PRO A 142 -5.92 -10.80 11.64
N VAL A 143 -7.05 -10.58 10.97
CA VAL A 143 -7.22 -9.51 9.98
C VAL A 143 -6.87 -8.13 10.56
N TRP A 144 -7.16 -7.87 11.84
CA TRP A 144 -6.79 -6.59 12.46
C TRP A 144 -5.28 -6.30 12.39
N LEU A 145 -4.42 -7.33 12.43
CA LEU A 145 -2.97 -7.15 12.39
C LEU A 145 -2.51 -6.77 10.98
N ASP A 146 -3.10 -7.37 9.96
CA ASP A 146 -2.84 -6.99 8.58
C ASP A 146 -3.32 -5.55 8.33
N VAL A 147 -4.55 -5.19 8.73
CA VAL A 147 -5.05 -3.81 8.60
C VAL A 147 -4.17 -2.81 9.37
N ALA A 148 -3.67 -3.17 10.55
CA ALA A 148 -2.73 -2.34 11.29
C ALA A 148 -1.38 -2.17 10.57
N ARG A 149 -0.86 -3.22 9.93
CA ARG A 149 0.32 -3.12 9.05
C ARG A 149 0.05 -2.17 7.88
N GLU A 150 -1.07 -2.33 7.17
CA GLU A 150 -1.40 -1.46 6.02
C GLU A 150 -1.46 0.02 6.43
N TYR A 151 -1.88 0.32 7.67
CA TYR A 151 -1.86 1.68 8.19
C TYR A 151 -0.44 2.24 8.39
N THR A 152 0.55 1.38 8.68
CA THR A 152 1.96 1.82 8.84
C THR A 152 2.67 2.09 7.50
N GLU A 153 2.08 1.66 6.39
CA GLU A 153 2.61 1.83 5.03
C GLU A 153 1.99 3.04 4.31
N ARG A 154 1.20 3.86 5.02
CA ARG A 154 0.49 5.03 4.50
C ARG A 154 1.13 6.36 4.93
#